data_AF-A0A1J3HP77-F1
#
_entry.id   AF-A0A1J3HP77-F1
#
_cell.length_a   1.000
_cell.length_b   1.000
_cell.length_c   1.000
_cell.angle_alpha   90.00
_cell.angle_beta   90.00
_cell.angle_gamma   90.00
#
_symmetry.space_group_name_H-M   'P 1'
#
loop_
_entity.id
_entity.type
_entity.pdbx_description
1 polymer ?
#
loop_
_entity_poly.entity_id
_entity_poly.type
_entity_poly.pdbx_seq_one_letter_code
_entity_poly.pdbx_strand_id
1 'polypeptide(L)'
;LLAISATIPNIEDLAEWLKVPNAGIKRFGEEMRPVKLTTKVFGYAAAKNDFLFEKRLQNFIYDILMQFSKGKSALVFCSTRKGAQEAAQKLAQTAMTFGYS
;
A
#
# COMPACT_ATOMS: atom_id res chain seq x y z
N LEU A 1 -6.80 8.60 -30.09
CA LEU A 1 -6.19 8.76 -28.75
C LEU A 1 -6.74 7.68 -27.84
N LEU A 2 -5.90 7.04 -27.03
CA LEU A 2 -6.31 6.04 -26.05
C LEU A 2 -5.84 6.53 -24.68
N ALA A 3 -6.78 6.83 -23.79
CA ALA A 3 -6.50 7.27 -22.42
C ALA A 3 -6.70 6.09 -21.46
N ILE A 4 -5.74 5.89 -20.56
CA ILE A 4 -5.75 4.82 -19.56
C ILE A 4 -5.56 5.48 -18.20
N SER A 5 -6.41 5.12 -17.24
CA SER A 5 -6.40 5.64 -15.88
C SER A 5 -6.70 4.52 -14.89
N ALA A 6 -6.46 4.77 -13.60
CA ALA A 6 -7.09 3.99 -12.54
C ALA A 6 -8.61 4.21 -12.55
N THR A 7 -9.35 3.39 -11.80
CA THR A 7 -10.79 3.57 -11.65
C THR A 7 -11.10 4.92 -11.01
N ILE A 8 -11.82 5.77 -11.75
CA ILE A 8 -12.19 7.13 -11.35
C ILE A 8 -13.72 7.26 -11.29
N PRO A 9 -14.26 8.07 -10.37
CA PRO A 9 -15.71 8.23 -10.23
C PRO A 9 -16.32 9.11 -11.33
N ASN A 10 -15.54 10.01 -11.94
CA ASN A 10 -15.98 11.05 -12.88
C ASN A 10 -15.51 10.78 -14.32
N ILE A 11 -15.72 9.55 -14.81
CA ILE A 11 -15.26 9.15 -16.15
C ILE A 11 -16.00 9.90 -17.26
N GLU A 12 -17.23 10.33 -17.00
CA GLU A 12 -18.10 11.07 -17.90
C GLU A 12 -17.51 12.45 -18.24
N ASP A 13 -17.06 13.20 -17.24
CA ASP A 13 -16.41 14.52 -17.43
C ASP A 13 -15.14 14.39 -18.27
N LEU A 14 -14.35 13.34 -18.02
CA LEU A 14 -13.13 13.05 -18.76
C LEU A 14 -13.42 12.63 -20.21
N ALA A 15 -14.50 11.88 -20.43
CA ALA A 15 -14.95 11.51 -21.76
C ALA A 15 -15.41 12.73 -22.57
N GLU A 16 -16.14 13.65 -21.94
CA GLU A 16 -16.55 14.91 -22.57
C GLU A 16 -15.33 15.76 -22.94
N TRP A 17 -14.40 15.97 -22.00
CA TRP A 17 -13.19 16.75 -22.23
C TRP A 17 -12.34 16.18 -23.37
N LEU A 18 -12.19 14.86 -23.42
CA LEU A 18 -11.42 14.15 -24.46
C LEU A 18 -12.23 13.84 -25.73
N LYS A 19 -13.51 14.24 -25.79
CA LYS A 19 -14.44 13.99 -26.91
C LYS A 19 -14.55 12.51 -27.28
N VAL A 20 -14.62 11.64 -26.27
CA VAL A 20 -14.72 10.19 -26.43
C VAL A 20 -16.18 9.80 -26.72
N PRO A 21 -16.45 9.00 -27.77
CA PRO A 21 -17.80 8.49 -28.01
C PRO A 21 -18.21 7.50 -26.92
N ASN A 22 -19.51 7.44 -26.58
CA ASN A 22 -20.03 6.59 -25.50
C ASN A 22 -19.60 5.11 -25.59
N ALA A 23 -19.52 4.53 -26.79
CA ALA A 23 -19.08 3.15 -26.99
C ALA A 23 -17.60 2.90 -26.61
N GLY A 24 -16.78 3.96 -26.63
CA GLY A 24 -15.37 3.97 -26.28
C GLY A 24 -15.10 4.13 -24.78
N ILE A 25 -16.09 4.51 -23.98
CA ILE A 25 -15.96 4.64 -22.53
C ILE A 25 -16.00 3.24 -21.92
N LYS A 26 -14.96 2.88 -21.16
CA LYS A 26 -14.85 1.60 -20.46
C LYS A 26 -14.52 1.84 -19.00
N ARG A 27 -15.36 1.29 -18.11
CA ARG A 27 -15.20 1.38 -16.66
C ARG A 27 -14.92 -0.02 -16.11
N PHE A 28 -13.86 -0.13 -15.33
CA PHE A 28 -13.46 -1.36 -14.66
C PHE A 28 -13.33 -1.07 -13.17
N GLY A 29 -14.15 -1.72 -12.34
CA GLY A 29 -14.04 -1.61 -10.89
C GLY A 29 -13.09 -2.65 -10.29
N GLU A 30 -13.00 -2.66 -8.97
CA GLU A 30 -12.18 -3.62 -8.20
C GLU A 30 -12.62 -5.09 -8.45
N GLU A 31 -13.89 -5.30 -8.77
CA GLU A 31 -14.46 -6.59 -9.17
C GLU A 31 -13.88 -7.12 -10.50
N MET A 32 -13.21 -6.28 -11.29
CA MET A 32 -12.56 -6.70 -12.54
C MET A 32 -11.07 -7.00 -12.39
N ARG A 33 -10.47 -6.82 -11.19
CA ARG A 33 -9.08 -7.21 -10.97
C ARG A 33 -8.91 -8.73 -11.11
N PRO A 34 -7.88 -9.21 -11.84
CA PRO A 34 -7.60 -10.64 -12.01
C PRO A 34 -7.17 -11.30 -10.70
N VAL A 35 -6.51 -10.54 -9.82
CA VAL A 35 -6.17 -10.95 -8.46
C VAL A 35 -6.90 -10.05 -7.49
N LYS A 36 -7.78 -10.65 -6.68
CA LYS A 36 -8.53 -9.93 -5.65
C LYS A 36 -7.58 -9.47 -4.55
N LEU A 37 -7.66 -8.17 -4.24
CA LEU A 37 -6.91 -7.56 -3.16
C LEU A 37 -7.78 -7.55 -1.91
N THR A 38 -7.16 -7.83 -0.75
CA THR A 38 -7.79 -7.63 0.55
C THR A 38 -7.10 -6.46 1.22
N THR A 39 -7.80 -5.34 1.34
CA THR A 39 -7.28 -4.14 2.02
C THR A 39 -7.60 -4.21 3.50
N LYS A 40 -6.62 -3.92 4.35
CA LYS A 40 -6.79 -3.81 5.80
C LYS A 40 -6.19 -2.48 6.27
N VAL A 41 -6.93 -1.78 7.13
CA VAL A 41 -6.49 -0.51 7.71
C VAL A 41 -6.32 -0.72 9.21
N PHE A 42 -5.11 -0.46 9.71
CA PHE A 42 -4.78 -0.54 11.12
C PHE A 42 -4.59 0.87 11.67
N GLY A 43 -5.43 1.25 12.62
CA GLY A 43 -5.29 2.51 13.35
C GLY A 43 -4.30 2.37 14.50
N TYR A 44 -3.37 3.32 14.63
CA TYR A 44 -2.41 3.35 15.73
C TYR A 44 -2.56 4.65 16.51
N ALA A 45 -2.33 4.58 17.82
CA ALA A 45 -2.38 5.76 18.67
C ALA A 45 -1.35 6.80 18.20
N ALA A 46 -1.80 8.05 18.13
CA ALA A 46 -0.96 9.18 17.73
C ALA A 46 0.28 9.30 18.63
N ALA A 47 1.35 9.87 18.07
CA ALA A 47 2.52 10.30 18.83
C ALA A 47 2.55 11.83 18.92
N LYS A 48 3.55 12.37 19.63
CA LYS A 48 3.70 13.83 19.78
C LYS A 48 3.94 14.55 18.46
N ASN A 49 4.54 13.87 17.48
CA ASN A 49 4.78 14.35 16.13
C ASN A 49 4.90 13.17 15.15
N ASP A 50 4.87 13.47 13.86
CA ASP A 50 4.90 12.47 12.78
C ASP A 50 6.17 11.61 12.80
N PHE A 51 7.33 12.22 13.11
CA PHE A 51 8.59 11.48 13.21
C PHE A 51 8.55 10.38 14.27
N LEU A 52 8.04 10.69 15.46
CA LEU A 52 7.88 9.71 16.54
C LEU A 52 6.78 8.69 16.22
N PHE A 53 5.75 9.11 15.49
CA PHE A 53 4.69 8.21 15.04
C PHE A 53 5.24 7.18 14.04
N GLU A 54 5.95 7.61 13.00
CA GLU A 54 6.59 6.72 12.03
C GLU A 54 7.57 5.75 12.70
N LYS A 55 8.41 6.24 13.61
CA LYS A 55 9.34 5.39 14.36
C LYS A 55 8.61 4.35 15.22
N ARG A 56 7.45 4.70 15.78
CA ARG A 56 6.59 3.76 16.50
C ARG A 56 6.01 2.70 15.55
N LEU A 57 5.57 3.10 14.35
CA LEU A 57 4.99 2.18 13.37
C LEU A 57 5.96 1.07 12.95
N GLN A 58 7.26 1.35 12.92
CA GLN A 58 8.30 0.37 12.60
C GLN A 58 8.25 -0.88 13.49
N ASN A 59 7.82 -0.76 14.75
CA ASN A 59 7.74 -1.88 15.68
C ASN A 59 6.63 -2.89 15.33
N PHE A 60 5.61 -2.49 14.56
CA PHE A 60 4.50 -3.36 14.20
C PHE A 60 4.71 -4.09 12.86
N ILE A 61 5.70 -3.68 12.07
CA ILE A 61 5.90 -4.21 10.70
C ILE A 61 6.17 -5.71 10.74
N TYR A 62 7.00 -6.19 11.69
CA TYR A 62 7.32 -7.61 11.81
C TYR A 62 6.08 -8.48 12.04
N ASP A 63 5.22 -8.09 12.99
CA ASP A 63 4.00 -8.83 13.31
C ASP A 63 3.02 -8.86 12.13
N ILE A 64 2.87 -7.75 11.41
CA ILE A 64 2.06 -7.66 10.19
C ILE A 64 2.59 -8.62 9.12
N LEU A 65 3.91 -8.64 8.91
CA LEU A 65 4.55 -9.55 7.95
C LEU A 65 4.32 -11.01 8.34
N MET A 66 4.51 -11.36 9.61
CA MET A 66 4.27 -12.72 10.09
C MET A 66 2.81 -13.14 9.94
N GLN A 67 1.88 -12.22 10.16
CA GLN A 67 0.46 -12.49 10.05
C GLN A 67 -0.02 -12.66 8.60
N PHE A 68 0.46 -11.84 7.66
CA PHE A 68 -0.11 -11.76 6.31
C PHE A 68 0.78 -12.29 5.20
N SER A 69 2.10 -12.28 5.36
CA SER A 69 3.01 -12.70 4.29
C SER A 69 2.95 -14.20 4.04
N LYS A 70 2.69 -15.02 5.08
CA LYS A 70 2.58 -16.48 4.98
C LYS A 70 3.76 -17.12 4.21
N GLY A 71 4.98 -16.67 4.49
CA GLY A 71 6.21 -17.13 3.82
C GLY A 71 6.42 -16.63 2.39
N LYS A 72 5.55 -15.76 1.85
CA LYS A 72 5.74 -15.09 0.56
C LYS A 72 6.56 -13.81 0.72
N SER A 73 7.11 -13.29 -0.38
CA SER A 73 7.78 -11.99 -0.40
C SER A 73 6.81 -10.85 -0.08
N ALA A 74 7.32 -9.83 0.61
CA ALA A 74 6.57 -8.63 0.97
C ALA A 74 7.30 -7.35 0.52
N LEU A 75 6.53 -6.33 0.18
CA LEU A 75 7.02 -4.98 -0.14
C LEU A 75 6.46 -3.99 0.87
N VAL A 76 7.36 -3.25 1.55
CA VAL A 76 7.00 -2.25 2.56
C VAL A 76 7.35 -0.87 2.02
N PHE A 77 6.36 0.02 1.96
CA PHE A 77 6.56 1.43 1.59
C PHE A 77 6.76 2.27 2.85
N CYS A 78 7.75 3.17 2.81
CA CYS A 78 8.05 4.12 3.88
C CYS A 78 8.03 5.55 3.32
N SER A 79 7.65 6.53 4.14
CA SER A 79 7.49 7.93 3.71
C SER A 79 8.81 8.62 3.34
N THR A 80 9.94 8.15 3.90
CA THR A 80 11.26 8.76 3.68
C THR A 80 12.34 7.71 3.43
N ARG A 81 13.42 8.11 2.74
CA ARG A 81 14.61 7.28 2.53
C ARG A 81 15.19 6.79 3.86
N LYS A 82 15.30 7.69 4.84
CA LYS A 82 15.83 7.37 6.17
C LYS A 82 14.92 6.38 6.91
N GLY A 83 13.59 6.58 6.84
CA GLY A 83 12.62 5.67 7.42
C GLY A 83 12.70 4.25 6.84
N ALA A 84 12.93 4.12 5.53
CA ALA A 84 13.15 2.81 4.91
C ALA A 84 14.42 2.11 5.42
N GLN A 85 15.53 2.85 5.58
CA GLN A 85 16.79 2.31 6.13
C GLN A 85 16.61 1.84 7.58
N GLU A 86 15.98 2.66 8.43
CA GLU A 86 15.72 2.34 9.83
C GLU A 86 14.75 1.15 9.97
N ALA A 87 13.67 1.11 9.18
CA ALA A 87 12.73 0.00 9.17
C ALA A 87 13.42 -1.32 8.76
N ALA A 88 14.26 -1.30 7.73
CA ALA A 88 15.01 -2.47 7.30
C ALA A 88 15.98 -2.97 8.38
N GLN A 89 16.73 -2.06 9.02
CA GLN A 89 17.61 -2.40 10.14
C GLN A 89 16.83 -2.99 11.32
N LYS A 90 15.70 -2.38 11.68
CA LYS A 90 14.85 -2.85 12.76
C LYS A 90 14.27 -4.23 12.47
N LEU A 91 13.81 -4.49 11.25
CA LEU A 91 13.32 -5.79 10.83
C LEU A 91 14.43 -6.85 10.88
N ALA A 92 15.63 -6.54 10.38
CA ALA A 92 16.77 -7.46 10.45
C ALA A 92 17.14 -7.79 11.91
N GLN A 93 17.18 -6.80 12.79
CA GLN A 93 17.41 -7.01 14.23
C GLN A 93 16.32 -7.88 14.87
N THR A 94 15.05 -7.59 14.58
CA THR A 94 13.91 -8.32 15.10
C THR A 94 13.94 -9.77 14.63
N ALA A 95 14.21 -10.00 13.34
CA ALA A 95 14.36 -11.33 12.78
C ALA A 95 15.55 -12.09 13.39
N MET A 96 16.67 -11.44 13.71
CA MET A 96 17.79 -12.11 14.40
C MET A 96 17.43 -12.52 15.83
N THR A 97 16.64 -11.72 16.55
CA THR A 97 16.20 -12.03 17.92
C THR A 97 15.18 -13.17 17.95
N PHE A 98 14.27 -13.23 16.99
CA PHE A 98 13.17 -14.21 16.94
C PHE A 98 13.40 -15.37 15.97
N GLY A 99 14.48 -15.33 15.17
CA GLY A 99 14.75 -16.24 14.05
C GLY A 99 15.61 -17.47 14.36
N TYR A 100 15.67 -17.90 15.62
CA TYR A 100 16.06 -19.28 15.97
C TYR A 100 14.80 -20.07 16.31
N SER A 101 14.05 -20.50 15.29
CA SER A 101 13.01 -21.53 15.38
C SER A 101 12.77 -22.14 14.01
#